data_AF-A0A3S8YM33-F1
#
_entry.id   AF-A0A3S8YM33-F1
#
_cell.length_a   1.000
_cell.length_b   1.000
_cell.length_c   1.000
_cell.angle_alpha   90.00
_cell.angle_beta   90.00
_cell.angle_gamma   90.00
#
_symmetry.space_group_name_H-M   'P 1'
#
loop_
_entity.id
_entity.type
_entity.pdbx_description
1 polymer ?
#
loop_
_entity_poly.entity_id
_entity_poly.type
_entity_poly.pdbx_seq_one_letter_code
_entity_poly.pdbx_strand_id
1 'polypeptide(L)'
;MGVRGPPGGGGGRPPVAAGRGRGRRRGHGGRLAAEGGRLMAAAAGRLLAVSDLHVVHAENRRLLEEEIVPGSDGDWLLVAGDVSETASEIEWALGLLRDRFARVVWTPGNHDLWTPADDPVQLRGEPRYRYLVDMCRRLGVLTPEDPYPVWQGPGGPVVVAPLFTHYDYSFRDPALTKEQSLAAARESGVVCTDEFLLHPDPYPDMDGWCRARVAGTAARLDAVDPALGTVLVNHYPLVREPTDVLRYPQFAQWCGTTLTADWHLRYRAAAVVYGHLHIPRTTYHDGVRFDEVSIGYPRERRRRGLPRGVLRDVLRPREDGA
;
A
#
# COMPACT_ATOMS: atom_id res chain seq x y z
N MET A 1 52.50 11.52 71.03
CA MET A 1 52.98 12.84 70.62
C MET A 1 51.82 13.53 69.91
N GLY A 2 51.00 14.39 70.49
CA GLY A 2 51.28 15.49 71.43
C GLY A 2 51.01 16.82 70.69
N VAL A 3 49.76 17.19 70.37
CA VAL A 3 48.86 18.13 71.09
C VAL A 3 49.35 19.60 71.11
N ARG A 4 48.40 20.53 70.88
CA ARG A 4 48.34 21.99 71.21
C ARG A 4 48.70 22.90 70.01
N GLY A 5 47.99 23.98 69.71
CA GLY A 5 47.03 24.81 70.46
C GLY A 5 46.86 26.18 69.76
N PRO A 6 46.10 27.15 70.31
CA PRO A 6 45.08 27.99 69.62
C PRO A 6 45.52 29.49 69.54
N PRO A 7 44.68 30.57 69.61
CA PRO A 7 43.21 30.76 69.56
C PRO A 7 42.68 32.00 68.75
N GLY A 8 41.34 32.06 68.58
CA GLY A 8 40.47 33.18 69.00
C GLY A 8 40.38 34.49 68.18
N GLY A 9 39.14 35.02 68.04
CA GLY A 9 38.90 36.44 67.73
C GLY A 9 37.63 36.70 66.90
N GLY A 10 36.59 37.29 67.50
CA GLY A 10 35.30 37.59 66.88
C GLY A 10 35.15 39.01 66.31
N GLY A 11 33.96 39.28 65.77
CA GLY A 11 33.40 40.63 65.61
C GLY A 11 33.24 41.12 64.17
N GLY A 12 32.01 41.54 63.82
CA GLY A 12 31.76 42.55 62.78
C GLY A 12 30.90 42.13 61.58
N ARG A 13 29.64 42.60 61.56
CA ARG A 13 28.81 42.84 60.35
C ARG A 13 28.75 44.36 60.11
N PRO A 14 28.25 44.88 58.97
CA PRO A 14 28.39 44.50 57.54
C PRO A 14 28.91 45.77 56.75
N PRO A 15 28.79 45.97 55.40
CA PRO A 15 27.53 46.02 54.63
C PRO A 15 27.56 45.45 53.18
N VAL A 16 26.34 45.40 52.65
CA VAL A 16 25.81 45.11 51.31
C VAL A 16 26.68 45.55 50.10
N ALA A 17 26.85 44.65 49.12
CA ALA A 17 27.04 45.01 47.70
C ALA A 17 26.58 43.88 46.76
N ALA A 18 26.01 44.30 45.62
CA ALA A 18 25.25 43.53 44.65
C ALA A 18 26.07 42.52 43.82
N GLY A 19 25.45 41.38 43.47
CA GLY A 19 26.05 40.31 42.67
C GLY A 19 25.06 39.60 41.74
N ARG A 20 24.89 40.15 40.53
CA ARG A 20 24.64 39.53 39.21
C ARG A 20 23.75 38.27 39.14
N GLY A 21 22.52 38.46 38.68
CA GLY A 21 21.69 37.38 38.11
C GLY A 21 22.22 36.89 36.76
N ARG A 22 22.52 35.59 36.66
CA ARG A 22 22.62 34.87 35.38
C ARG A 22 21.24 34.34 35.02
N GLY A 23 20.51 35.07 34.17
CA GLY A 23 19.31 34.57 33.53
C GLY A 23 19.63 33.43 32.58
N ARG A 24 19.21 32.21 32.91
CA ARG A 24 19.09 31.11 31.94
C ARG A 24 17.97 31.47 30.96
N ARG A 25 18.33 31.94 29.76
CA ARG A 25 17.42 31.96 28.61
C ARG A 25 17.07 30.51 28.25
N ARG A 26 15.90 30.04 28.70
CA ARG A 26 15.30 28.79 28.21
C ARG A 26 14.89 28.99 26.75
N GLY A 27 15.33 28.06 25.89
CA GLY A 27 15.29 28.16 24.45
C GLY A 27 13.88 28.28 23.87
N HIS A 28 13.62 29.41 23.20
CA HIS A 28 12.56 29.55 22.21
C HIS A 28 12.97 28.98 20.83
N GLY A 29 14.25 28.71 20.59
CA GLY A 29 14.76 28.22 19.30
C GLY A 29 14.40 26.77 18.97
N GLY A 30 14.20 25.91 19.98
CA GLY A 30 13.89 24.48 19.76
C GLY A 30 12.45 24.24 19.29
N ARG A 31 11.51 25.11 19.66
CA ARG A 31 10.09 24.97 19.29
C ARG A 31 9.83 25.44 17.85
N LEU A 32 10.44 26.57 17.45
CA LEU A 32 10.36 27.11 16.09
C LEU A 32 11.09 26.24 15.07
N ALA A 33 12.20 25.61 15.44
CA ALA A 33 12.89 24.64 14.57
C ALA A 33 12.09 23.33 14.42
N ALA A 34 11.44 22.86 15.50
CA ALA A 34 10.57 21.68 15.44
C ALA A 34 9.25 21.95 14.69
N GLU A 35 8.67 23.15 14.83
CA GLU A 35 7.51 23.60 14.04
C GLU A 35 7.90 23.84 12.58
N GLY A 36 9.06 24.44 12.31
CA GLY A 36 9.59 24.60 10.96
C GLY A 36 9.91 23.27 10.27
N GLY A 37 10.46 22.31 11.02
CA GLY A 37 10.67 20.94 10.55
C GLY A 37 9.36 20.18 10.30
N ARG A 38 8.33 20.40 11.12
CA ARG A 38 6.97 19.85 10.90
C ARG A 38 6.25 20.51 9.73
N LEU A 39 6.41 21.81 9.52
CA LEU A 39 5.86 22.55 8.37
C LEU A 39 6.56 22.15 7.06
N MET A 40 7.88 21.94 7.08
CA MET A 40 8.64 21.41 5.93
C MET A 40 8.28 19.94 5.64
N ALA A 41 8.06 19.11 6.67
CA ALA A 41 7.60 17.73 6.50
C ALA A 41 6.14 17.65 6.00
N ALA A 42 5.26 18.55 6.47
CA ALA A 42 3.90 18.68 5.97
C ALA A 42 3.83 19.19 4.52
N ALA A 43 4.84 19.95 4.07
CA ALA A 43 5.00 20.37 2.68
C ALA A 43 5.58 19.27 1.76
N ALA A 44 6.17 18.20 2.32
CA ALA A 44 6.89 17.18 1.56
C ALA A 44 6.00 16.03 1.04
N GLY A 45 4.70 16.08 1.29
CA GLY A 45 3.75 15.05 0.87
C GLY A 45 3.90 13.71 1.61
N ARG A 46 2.92 12.83 1.45
CA ARG A 46 2.96 11.43 1.88
C ARG A 46 2.67 10.49 0.73
N LEU A 47 3.21 9.28 0.83
CA LEU A 47 2.85 8.17 -0.05
C LEU A 47 1.71 7.37 0.60
N LEU A 48 0.48 7.58 0.13
CA LEU A 48 -0.73 6.97 0.69
C LEU A 48 -1.20 5.81 -0.18
N ALA A 49 -1.91 4.84 0.40
CA ALA A 49 -2.44 3.69 -0.32
C ALA A 49 -3.86 3.30 0.10
N VAL A 50 -4.60 2.73 -0.86
CA VAL A 50 -5.94 2.15 -0.72
C VAL A 50 -6.16 1.07 -1.78
N SER A 51 -7.06 0.13 -1.55
CA SER A 51 -7.53 -0.85 -2.53
C SER A 51 -8.98 -1.25 -2.29
N ASP A 52 -9.54 -2.05 -3.19
CA ASP A 52 -10.85 -2.68 -3.01
C ASP A 52 -11.93 -1.62 -2.75
N LEU A 53 -11.89 -0.57 -3.58
CA LEU A 53 -12.81 0.56 -3.51
C LEU A 53 -14.22 0.13 -3.88
N HIS A 54 -14.42 -0.81 -4.82
CA HIS A 54 -15.73 -1.34 -5.22
C HIS A 54 -16.82 -0.26 -5.33
N VAL A 55 -16.57 0.80 -6.12
CA VAL A 55 -17.42 2.01 -6.15
C VAL A 55 -18.81 1.80 -6.75
N VAL A 56 -19.07 0.63 -7.34
CA VAL A 56 -20.42 0.13 -7.65
C VAL A 56 -21.35 0.19 -6.43
N HIS A 57 -20.80 0.08 -5.22
CA HIS A 57 -21.55 0.28 -3.99
C HIS A 57 -21.64 1.75 -3.61
N ALA A 58 -22.86 2.28 -3.51
CA ALA A 58 -23.12 3.68 -3.15
C ALA A 58 -22.41 4.15 -1.86
N GLU A 59 -22.32 3.28 -0.85
CA GLU A 59 -21.58 3.59 0.39
C GLU A 59 -20.07 3.77 0.13
N ASN A 60 -19.46 2.94 -0.74
CA ASN A 60 -18.05 3.07 -1.10
C ASN A 60 -17.81 4.28 -2.02
N ARG A 61 -18.74 4.54 -2.95
CA ARG A 61 -18.71 5.73 -3.80
C ARG A 61 -18.63 7.00 -2.96
N ARG A 62 -19.47 7.07 -1.92
CA ARG A 62 -19.51 8.20 -0.99
C ARG A 62 -18.23 8.33 -0.16
N LEU A 63 -17.62 7.21 0.27
CA LEU A 63 -16.30 7.23 0.90
C LEU A 63 -15.24 7.83 -0.02
N LEU A 64 -15.22 7.45 -1.30
CA LEU A 64 -14.30 8.01 -2.28
C LEU A 64 -14.52 9.52 -2.47
N GLU A 65 -15.76 9.96 -2.54
CA GLU A 65 -16.10 11.37 -2.71
C GLU A 65 -15.75 12.22 -1.48
N GLU A 66 -16.04 11.73 -0.27
CA GLU A 66 -16.03 12.53 0.96
C GLU A 66 -14.78 12.31 1.84
N GLU A 67 -14.21 11.10 1.86
CA GLU A 67 -13.15 10.73 2.82
C GLU A 67 -11.79 10.44 2.17
N ILE A 68 -11.75 10.08 0.88
CA ILE A 68 -10.50 9.91 0.14
C ILE A 68 -10.03 11.25 -0.42
N VAL A 69 -9.38 12.02 0.45
CA VAL A 69 -8.82 13.34 0.15
C VAL A 69 -7.35 13.43 0.60
N PRO A 70 -6.50 14.17 -0.14
CA PRO A 70 -5.12 14.38 0.27
C PRO A 70 -5.05 15.20 1.56
N GLY A 71 -4.01 14.96 2.37
CA GLY A 71 -3.68 15.83 3.50
C GLY A 71 -2.78 17.00 3.12
N SER A 72 -2.14 16.94 1.94
CA SER A 72 -1.30 17.98 1.37
C SER A 72 -1.29 17.93 -0.16
N ASP A 73 -0.96 19.06 -0.82
CA ASP A 73 -0.83 19.14 -2.28
C ASP A 73 0.34 18.29 -2.83
N GLY A 74 1.17 17.72 -1.97
CA GLY A 74 2.26 16.80 -2.33
C GLY A 74 1.91 15.32 -2.18
N ASP A 75 0.74 14.97 -1.65
CA ASP A 75 0.37 13.58 -1.38
C ASP A 75 0.19 12.78 -2.69
N TRP A 76 0.79 11.59 -2.73
CA TRP A 76 0.59 10.59 -3.78
C TRP A 76 -0.39 9.53 -3.29
N LEU A 77 -1.19 8.97 -4.19
CA LEU A 77 -2.09 7.86 -3.90
C LEU A 77 -1.77 6.63 -4.74
N LEU A 78 -1.57 5.50 -4.07
CA LEU A 78 -1.45 4.17 -4.63
C LEU A 78 -2.82 3.49 -4.55
N VAL A 79 -3.37 3.08 -5.69
CA VAL A 79 -4.65 2.37 -5.80
C VAL A 79 -4.35 0.92 -6.18
N ALA A 80 -4.36 0.02 -5.20
CA ALA A 80 -3.95 -1.38 -5.35
C ALA A 80 -5.08 -2.31 -5.79
N GLY A 81 -5.74 -1.94 -6.89
CA GLY A 81 -6.76 -2.75 -7.56
C GLY A 81 -8.16 -2.68 -6.97
N ASP A 82 -9.09 -3.28 -7.70
CA ASP A 82 -10.52 -3.40 -7.40
C ASP A 82 -11.19 -2.04 -7.16
N VAL A 83 -11.08 -1.18 -8.17
CA VAL A 83 -11.71 0.14 -8.19
C VAL A 83 -13.22 -0.03 -8.40
N SER A 84 -13.60 -0.72 -9.48
CA SER A 84 -14.96 -1.14 -9.79
C SER A 84 -14.95 -2.30 -10.80
N GLU A 85 -16.11 -2.67 -11.29
CA GLU A 85 -16.28 -3.75 -12.29
C GLU A 85 -16.43 -3.22 -13.72
N THR A 86 -16.98 -2.01 -13.89
CA THR A 86 -17.23 -1.43 -15.23
C THR A 86 -16.19 -0.37 -15.59
N ALA A 87 -15.84 -0.29 -16.88
CA ALA A 87 -14.86 0.67 -17.37
C ALA A 87 -15.21 2.14 -17.05
N SER A 88 -16.49 2.52 -17.11
CA SER A 88 -16.95 3.89 -16.86
C SER A 88 -16.86 4.29 -15.39
N GLU A 89 -17.13 3.37 -14.46
CA GLU A 89 -16.96 3.61 -13.04
C GLU A 89 -15.49 3.72 -12.64
N ILE A 90 -14.63 2.87 -13.23
CA ILE A 90 -13.18 2.94 -13.05
C ILE A 90 -12.66 4.30 -13.55
N GLU A 91 -13.07 4.74 -14.74
CA GLU A 91 -12.67 6.04 -15.31
C GLU A 91 -13.09 7.20 -14.41
N TRP A 92 -14.34 7.18 -13.94
CA TRP A 92 -14.86 8.20 -13.02
C TRP A 92 -14.07 8.25 -11.71
N ALA A 93 -13.85 7.10 -11.07
CA ALA A 93 -13.17 7.03 -9.78
C ALA A 93 -11.71 7.48 -9.89
N LEU A 94 -10.96 6.95 -10.86
CA LEU A 94 -9.57 7.31 -11.08
C LEU A 94 -9.41 8.77 -11.52
N GLY A 95 -10.34 9.31 -12.31
CA GLY A 95 -10.37 10.72 -12.68
C GLY A 95 -10.56 11.62 -11.45
N LEU A 96 -11.53 11.30 -10.59
CA LEU A 96 -11.77 12.05 -9.36
C LEU A 96 -10.56 12.03 -8.42
N LEU A 97 -9.90 10.88 -8.27
CA LEU A 97 -8.69 10.77 -7.47
C LEU A 97 -7.53 11.56 -8.08
N ARG A 98 -7.39 11.51 -9.41
CA ARG A 98 -6.33 12.24 -10.12
C ARG A 98 -6.43 13.75 -9.93
N ASP A 99 -7.64 14.30 -9.95
CA ASP A 99 -7.90 15.73 -9.76
C ASP A 99 -7.54 16.23 -8.35
N ARG A 100 -7.42 15.32 -7.38
CA ARG A 100 -7.14 15.65 -5.97
C ARG A 100 -5.69 15.43 -5.59
N PHE A 101 -5.11 14.29 -5.94
CA PHE A 101 -3.76 13.91 -5.50
C PHE A 101 -2.70 14.42 -6.47
N ALA A 102 -1.51 14.73 -5.97
CA ALA A 102 -0.39 15.20 -6.80
C ALA A 102 -0.04 14.17 -7.89
N ARG A 103 -0.10 12.89 -7.50
CA ARG A 103 0.08 11.72 -8.37
C ARG A 103 -0.85 10.60 -7.93
N VAL A 104 -1.41 9.88 -8.90
CA VAL A 104 -2.10 8.61 -8.67
C VAL A 104 -1.36 7.52 -9.42
N VAL A 105 -1.13 6.39 -8.75
CA VAL A 105 -0.56 5.16 -9.30
C VAL A 105 -1.57 4.05 -9.12
N TRP A 106 -2.01 3.44 -10.21
CA TRP A 106 -2.97 2.34 -10.21
C TRP A 106 -2.28 1.04 -10.60
N THR A 107 -2.75 -0.06 -10.02
CA THR A 107 -2.55 -1.40 -10.55
C THR A 107 -3.89 -2.14 -10.60
N PRO A 108 -4.17 -2.98 -11.62
CA PRO A 108 -5.44 -3.68 -11.72
C PRO A 108 -5.63 -4.72 -10.61
N GLY A 109 -6.86 -4.80 -10.09
CA GLY A 109 -7.37 -5.96 -9.38
C GLY A 109 -8.11 -6.94 -10.30
N ASN A 110 -8.71 -7.99 -9.73
CA ASN A 110 -9.50 -8.93 -10.53
C ASN A 110 -10.80 -8.28 -11.03
N HIS A 111 -11.49 -7.48 -10.20
CA HIS A 111 -12.75 -6.83 -10.57
C HIS A 111 -12.56 -5.82 -11.71
N ASP A 112 -11.43 -5.10 -11.71
CA ASP A 112 -11.12 -4.15 -12.78
C ASP A 112 -11.10 -4.87 -14.15
N LEU A 113 -10.67 -6.14 -14.17
CA LEU A 113 -10.49 -6.96 -15.37
C LEU A 113 -11.69 -7.87 -15.69
N TRP A 114 -12.74 -7.87 -14.87
CA TRP A 114 -13.97 -8.57 -15.19
C TRP A 114 -14.63 -7.99 -16.44
N THR A 115 -15.39 -8.81 -17.17
CA THR A 115 -16.24 -8.33 -18.26
C THR A 115 -17.71 -8.59 -17.95
N PRO A 116 -18.35 -7.78 -17.09
CA PRO A 116 -19.78 -7.87 -16.82
C PRO A 116 -20.61 -7.67 -18.09
N ALA A 117 -21.81 -8.27 -18.14
CA ALA A 117 -22.69 -8.18 -19.31
C ALA A 117 -23.23 -6.76 -19.57
N ASP A 118 -23.28 -5.93 -18.53
CA ASP A 118 -23.77 -4.55 -18.55
C ASP A 118 -22.65 -3.50 -18.74
N ASP A 119 -21.38 -3.90 -18.79
CA ASP A 119 -20.28 -3.00 -19.17
C ASP A 119 -20.35 -2.73 -20.69
N PRO A 120 -20.52 -1.48 -21.17
CA PRO A 120 -20.47 -1.20 -22.60
C PRO A 120 -19.13 -1.60 -23.25
N VAL A 121 -18.05 -1.65 -22.46
CA VAL A 121 -16.73 -2.11 -22.91
C VAL A 121 -16.61 -3.63 -22.72
N GLN A 122 -16.99 -4.37 -23.76
CA GLN A 122 -16.96 -5.85 -23.78
C GLN A 122 -15.58 -6.44 -24.15
N LEU A 123 -14.49 -5.67 -24.00
CA LEU A 123 -13.13 -6.19 -24.15
C LEU A 123 -12.83 -7.17 -23.02
N ARG A 124 -12.06 -8.21 -23.33
CA ARG A 124 -11.67 -9.30 -22.41
C ARG A 124 -10.16 -9.42 -22.31
N GLY A 125 -9.66 -10.01 -21.23
CA GLY A 125 -8.25 -10.35 -21.04
C GLY A 125 -7.28 -9.17 -21.24
N GLU A 126 -6.15 -9.44 -21.89
CA GLU A 126 -5.11 -8.46 -22.21
C GLU A 126 -5.67 -7.25 -23.00
N PRO A 127 -6.56 -7.41 -24.02
CA PRO A 127 -7.25 -6.27 -24.62
C PRO A 127 -7.98 -5.36 -23.63
N ARG A 128 -8.70 -5.92 -22.65
CA ARG A 128 -9.35 -5.12 -21.59
C ARG A 128 -8.33 -4.39 -20.75
N TYR A 129 -7.30 -5.11 -20.30
CA TYR A 129 -6.22 -4.53 -19.52
C TYR A 129 -5.57 -3.34 -20.25
N ARG A 130 -5.25 -3.48 -21.53
CA ARG A 130 -4.67 -2.42 -22.36
C ARG A 130 -5.60 -1.22 -22.50
N TYR A 131 -6.89 -1.46 -22.67
CA TYR A 131 -7.88 -0.40 -22.68
C TYR A 131 -7.87 0.42 -21.37
N LEU A 132 -7.80 -0.26 -20.21
CA LEU A 132 -7.72 0.41 -18.91
C LEU A 132 -6.41 1.17 -18.73
N VAL A 133 -5.29 0.62 -19.21
CA VAL A 133 -3.99 1.32 -19.22
C VAL A 133 -4.05 2.61 -20.04
N ASP A 134 -4.62 2.55 -21.25
CA ASP A 134 -4.74 3.73 -22.11
C ASP A 134 -5.71 4.76 -21.54
N MET A 135 -6.77 4.32 -20.84
CA MET A 135 -7.64 5.20 -20.06
C MET A 135 -6.87 5.91 -18.94
N CYS A 136 -6.11 5.18 -18.12
CA CYS A 136 -5.28 5.76 -17.07
C CYS A 136 -4.30 6.80 -17.63
N ARG A 137 -3.66 6.52 -18.78
CA ARG A 137 -2.76 7.47 -19.45
C ARG A 137 -3.46 8.76 -19.86
N ARG A 138 -4.69 8.70 -20.39
CA ARG A 138 -5.49 9.90 -20.71
C ARG A 138 -5.79 10.74 -19.47
N LEU A 139 -6.04 10.08 -18.34
CA LEU A 139 -6.24 10.74 -17.05
C LEU A 139 -4.91 11.25 -16.44
N GLY A 140 -3.75 10.74 -16.85
CA GLY A 140 -2.46 11.03 -16.21
C GLY A 140 -2.24 10.23 -14.91
N VAL A 141 -2.92 9.08 -14.79
CA VAL A 141 -2.71 8.06 -13.75
C VAL A 141 -1.62 7.10 -14.23
N LEU A 142 -0.64 6.80 -13.37
CA LEU A 142 0.45 5.89 -13.72
C LEU A 142 0.02 4.43 -13.54
N THR A 143 0.53 3.56 -14.41
CA THR A 143 0.14 2.15 -14.50
C THR A 143 1.37 1.23 -14.41
N PRO A 144 1.19 -0.11 -14.34
CA PRO A 144 2.31 -1.06 -14.41
C PRO A 144 3.15 -0.97 -15.70
N GLU A 145 2.60 -0.39 -16.76
CA GLU A 145 3.24 -0.30 -18.08
C GLU A 145 4.12 0.95 -18.23
N ASP A 146 3.95 1.95 -17.37
CA ASP A 146 4.68 3.22 -17.42
C ASP A 146 6.01 3.15 -16.63
N PRO A 147 7.01 3.99 -16.93
CA PRO A 147 8.26 4.03 -16.17
C PRO A 147 7.99 4.22 -14.67
N TYR A 148 8.63 3.41 -13.82
CA TYR A 148 8.40 3.46 -12.38
C TYR A 148 8.84 4.82 -11.82
N PRO A 149 7.93 5.60 -11.22
CA PRO A 149 8.27 6.89 -10.65
C PRO A 149 9.07 6.73 -9.36
N VAL A 150 9.90 7.73 -9.04
CA VAL A 150 10.64 7.79 -7.77
C VAL A 150 9.91 8.73 -6.82
N TRP A 151 9.52 8.22 -5.66
CA TRP A 151 9.06 9.03 -4.54
C TRP A 151 10.26 9.68 -3.84
N GLN A 152 10.25 11.01 -3.74
CA GLN A 152 11.33 11.81 -3.14
C GLN A 152 10.97 12.40 -1.78
N GLY A 153 9.73 12.22 -1.31
CA GLY A 153 9.27 12.73 -0.03
C GLY A 153 9.78 11.91 1.17
N PRO A 154 9.19 12.09 2.36
CA PRO A 154 9.59 11.39 3.57
C PRO A 154 9.63 9.87 3.37
N GLY A 155 10.70 9.24 3.87
CA GLY A 155 10.97 7.81 3.69
C GLY A 155 11.57 7.41 2.33
N GLY A 156 11.71 8.36 1.38
CA GLY A 156 12.41 8.18 0.11
C GLY A 156 13.93 8.52 0.18
N PRO A 157 14.65 8.43 -0.96
CA PRO A 157 14.15 8.07 -2.28
C PRO A 157 13.79 6.58 -2.41
N VAL A 158 12.62 6.28 -2.96
CA VAL A 158 12.21 4.89 -3.31
C VAL A 158 11.50 4.85 -4.65
N VAL A 159 11.71 3.77 -5.40
CA VAL A 159 10.99 3.51 -6.65
C VAL A 159 9.62 2.94 -6.33
N VAL A 160 8.55 3.57 -6.81
CA VAL A 160 7.19 3.04 -6.66
C VAL A 160 6.89 2.17 -7.87
N ALA A 161 6.76 0.87 -7.66
CA ALA A 161 6.57 -0.11 -8.73
C ALA A 161 5.14 -0.68 -8.69
N PRO A 162 4.19 -0.15 -9.49
CA PRO A 162 2.92 -0.83 -9.75
C PRO A 162 3.18 -2.11 -10.54
N LEU A 163 2.67 -3.23 -10.03
CA LEU A 163 2.85 -4.57 -10.55
C LEU A 163 1.50 -5.15 -10.92
N PHE A 164 1.45 -5.89 -12.03
CA PHE A 164 0.29 -6.69 -12.40
C PHE A 164 0.78 -8.11 -12.66
N THR A 165 0.58 -9.00 -11.70
CA THR A 165 1.10 -10.39 -11.72
C THR A 165 0.04 -11.46 -11.96
N HIS A 166 -1.24 -11.19 -11.70
CA HIS A 166 -2.30 -12.22 -11.63
C HIS A 166 -2.01 -13.33 -10.59
N TYR A 167 -2.68 -14.47 -10.74
CA TYR A 167 -2.48 -15.73 -10.03
C TYR A 167 -2.42 -16.91 -11.01
N ASP A 168 -1.82 -18.02 -10.58
CA ASP A 168 -1.63 -19.23 -11.37
C ASP A 168 -2.04 -20.50 -10.60
N TYR A 169 -2.94 -20.35 -9.62
CA TYR A 169 -3.41 -21.45 -8.76
C TYR A 169 -2.34 -22.12 -7.91
N SER A 170 -1.10 -21.61 -7.86
CA SER A 170 -0.01 -22.21 -7.09
C SER A 170 -0.15 -22.03 -5.58
N PHE A 171 -1.00 -21.12 -5.11
CA PHE A 171 -1.35 -20.97 -3.70
C PHE A 171 -2.36 -22.01 -3.18
N ARG A 172 -2.82 -22.93 -4.03
CA ARG A 172 -3.59 -24.11 -3.61
C ARG A 172 -2.81 -24.99 -2.60
N ASP A 173 -3.49 -25.98 -2.03
CA ASP A 173 -2.81 -27.04 -1.27
C ASP A 173 -1.80 -27.77 -2.18
N PRO A 174 -0.50 -27.80 -1.86
CA PRO A 174 0.51 -28.46 -2.69
C PRO A 174 0.31 -29.98 -2.81
N ALA A 175 -0.49 -30.61 -1.93
CA ALA A 175 -0.88 -32.01 -2.05
C ALA A 175 -1.92 -32.24 -3.16
N LEU A 176 -2.55 -31.19 -3.68
CA LEU A 176 -3.57 -31.27 -4.72
C LEU A 176 -3.04 -30.78 -6.07
N THR A 177 -3.44 -31.48 -7.13
CA THR A 177 -3.40 -30.94 -8.49
C THR A 177 -4.34 -29.73 -8.59
N LYS A 178 -4.16 -28.90 -9.62
CA LYS A 178 -5.04 -27.74 -9.86
C LYS A 178 -6.49 -28.19 -10.04
N GLU A 179 -6.70 -29.25 -10.81
CA GLU A 179 -8.02 -29.82 -11.10
C GLU A 179 -8.70 -30.32 -9.82
N GLN A 180 -7.96 -31.00 -8.94
CA GLN A 180 -8.47 -31.45 -7.65
C GLN A 180 -8.81 -30.28 -6.72
N SER A 181 -7.97 -29.24 -6.66
CA SER A 181 -8.24 -28.05 -5.85
C SER A 181 -9.49 -27.31 -6.32
N LEU A 182 -9.66 -27.16 -7.63
CA LEU A 182 -10.86 -26.55 -8.23
C LEU A 182 -12.11 -27.41 -7.99
N ALA A 183 -12.00 -28.74 -8.09
CA ALA A 183 -13.11 -29.63 -7.78
C ALA A 183 -13.54 -29.52 -6.30
N ALA A 184 -12.59 -29.55 -5.37
CA ALA A 184 -12.85 -29.40 -3.94
C ALA A 184 -13.49 -28.04 -3.60
N ALA A 185 -13.04 -26.97 -4.27
CA ALA A 185 -13.60 -25.64 -4.14
C ALA A 185 -15.07 -25.59 -4.64
N ARG A 186 -15.38 -26.24 -5.77
CA ARG A 186 -16.75 -26.38 -6.28
C ARG A 186 -17.64 -27.20 -5.34
N GLU A 187 -17.15 -28.32 -4.84
CA GLU A 187 -17.88 -29.18 -3.90
C GLU A 187 -18.20 -28.47 -2.58
N SER A 188 -17.30 -27.60 -2.11
CA SER A 188 -17.50 -26.80 -0.90
C SER A 188 -18.27 -25.50 -1.12
N GLY A 189 -18.61 -25.15 -2.37
CA GLY A 189 -19.30 -23.91 -2.72
C GLY A 189 -18.43 -22.64 -2.61
N VAL A 190 -17.10 -22.78 -2.56
CA VAL A 190 -16.13 -21.68 -2.46
C VAL A 190 -15.49 -21.46 -3.83
N VAL A 191 -16.24 -20.89 -4.78
CA VAL A 191 -15.75 -20.63 -6.14
C VAL A 191 -15.59 -19.12 -6.35
N CYS A 192 -14.41 -18.70 -6.82
CA CYS A 192 -14.17 -17.30 -7.17
C CYS A 192 -14.97 -16.91 -8.43
N THR A 193 -15.59 -15.72 -8.41
CA THR A 193 -16.36 -15.20 -9.55
C THR A 193 -15.50 -14.99 -10.80
N ASP A 194 -14.19 -14.83 -10.62
CA ASP A 194 -13.22 -14.78 -11.71
C ASP A 194 -13.37 -15.93 -12.71
N GLU A 195 -13.72 -17.14 -12.25
CA GLU A 195 -13.93 -18.31 -13.10
C GLU A 195 -15.03 -18.10 -14.17
N PHE A 196 -15.85 -17.06 -14.02
CA PHE A 196 -16.93 -16.72 -14.94
C PHE A 196 -16.73 -15.37 -15.63
N LEU A 197 -16.08 -14.40 -14.99
CA LEU A 197 -15.99 -13.02 -15.47
C LEU A 197 -14.60 -12.57 -15.90
N LEU A 198 -13.55 -13.28 -15.46
CA LEU A 198 -12.17 -12.97 -15.80
C LEU A 198 -11.68 -13.93 -16.89
N HIS A 199 -11.32 -13.37 -18.04
CA HIS A 199 -10.96 -14.15 -19.22
C HIS A 199 -9.48 -13.99 -19.55
N PRO A 200 -8.75 -15.07 -19.87
CA PRO A 200 -7.31 -15.02 -20.07
C PRO A 200 -6.87 -14.55 -21.46
N ASP A 201 -7.77 -14.16 -22.36
CA ASP A 201 -7.44 -13.86 -23.76
C ASP A 201 -6.25 -12.90 -23.90
N PRO A 202 -5.28 -13.14 -24.82
CA PRO A 202 -5.19 -14.25 -25.77
C PRO A 202 -4.45 -15.48 -25.21
N TYR A 203 -4.15 -15.50 -23.91
CA TYR A 203 -3.46 -16.62 -23.28
C TYR A 203 -4.38 -17.83 -23.16
N PRO A 204 -3.83 -19.07 -23.19
CA PRO A 204 -4.64 -20.28 -23.14
C PRO A 204 -5.37 -20.46 -21.79
N ASP A 205 -4.79 -19.95 -20.71
CA ASP A 205 -5.31 -20.02 -19.35
C ASP A 205 -4.77 -18.87 -18.48
N MET A 206 -5.36 -18.69 -17.30
CA MET A 206 -4.92 -17.68 -16.32
C MET A 206 -3.47 -17.90 -15.89
N ASP A 207 -3.02 -19.15 -15.78
CA ASP A 207 -1.68 -19.54 -15.39
C ASP A 207 -0.66 -19.02 -16.42
N GLY A 208 -0.96 -19.17 -17.71
CA GLY A 208 -0.17 -18.68 -18.82
C GLY A 208 -0.08 -17.16 -18.84
N TRP A 209 -1.20 -16.47 -18.58
CA TRP A 209 -1.20 -15.02 -18.47
C TRP A 209 -0.36 -14.56 -17.26
N CYS A 210 -0.57 -15.16 -16.09
CA CYS A 210 0.20 -14.89 -14.88
C CYS A 210 1.70 -15.06 -15.11
N ARG A 211 2.14 -16.19 -15.69
CA ARG A 211 3.57 -16.42 -16.00
C ARG A 211 4.13 -15.35 -16.94
N ALA A 212 3.40 -14.95 -17.98
CA ALA A 212 3.83 -13.90 -18.90
C ALA A 212 3.95 -12.54 -18.19
N ARG A 213 2.97 -12.22 -17.34
CA ARG A 213 2.96 -11.00 -16.53
C ARG A 213 4.10 -10.95 -15.51
N VAL A 214 4.36 -12.05 -14.82
CA VAL A 214 5.49 -12.20 -13.88
C VAL A 214 6.81 -12.00 -14.61
N ALA A 215 7.02 -12.65 -15.76
CA ALA A 215 8.25 -12.50 -16.54
C ALA A 215 8.48 -11.07 -17.03
N GLY A 216 7.45 -10.43 -17.59
CA GLY A 216 7.53 -9.04 -18.05
C GLY A 216 7.78 -8.06 -16.92
N THR A 217 7.15 -8.26 -15.76
CA THR A 217 7.32 -7.42 -14.58
C THR A 217 8.71 -7.61 -13.94
N ALA A 218 9.20 -8.85 -13.86
CA ALA A 218 10.55 -9.14 -13.38
C ALA A 218 11.62 -8.43 -14.22
N ALA A 219 11.51 -8.47 -15.55
CA ALA A 219 12.45 -7.78 -16.44
C ALA A 219 12.49 -6.26 -16.19
N ARG A 220 11.35 -5.64 -15.85
CA ARG A 220 11.28 -4.21 -15.50
C ARG A 220 11.90 -3.93 -14.13
N LEU A 221 11.64 -4.78 -13.14
CA LEU A 221 12.20 -4.67 -11.79
C LEU A 221 13.72 -4.92 -11.79
N ASP A 222 14.22 -5.86 -12.60
CA ASP A 222 15.66 -6.12 -12.78
C ASP A 222 16.39 -4.91 -13.40
N ALA A 223 15.68 -4.04 -14.13
CA ALA A 223 16.23 -2.80 -14.71
C ALA A 223 16.20 -1.60 -13.75
N VAL A 224 15.63 -1.74 -12.55
CA VAL A 224 15.62 -0.69 -11.52
C VAL A 224 17.03 -0.48 -10.98
N ASP A 225 17.41 0.79 -10.76
CA ASP A 225 18.69 1.15 -10.14
C ASP A 225 18.91 0.37 -8.83
N PRO A 226 19.97 -0.45 -8.74
CA PRO A 226 20.25 -1.25 -7.55
C PRO A 226 20.54 -0.41 -6.29
N ALA A 227 20.85 0.88 -6.44
CA ALA A 227 21.05 1.80 -5.31
C ALA A 227 19.74 2.26 -4.64
N LEU A 228 18.59 2.08 -5.32
CA LEU A 228 17.28 2.46 -4.79
C LEU A 228 16.54 1.25 -4.21
N GLY A 229 15.82 1.50 -3.11
CA GLY A 229 14.79 0.60 -2.60
C GLY A 229 13.48 0.75 -3.39
N THR A 230 12.56 -0.19 -3.20
CA THR A 230 11.25 -0.18 -3.90
C THR A 230 10.07 -0.10 -2.94
N VAL A 231 8.94 0.39 -3.43
CA VAL A 231 7.62 0.12 -2.88
C VAL A 231 6.89 -0.70 -3.93
N LEU A 232 6.64 -1.97 -3.63
CA LEU A 232 5.96 -2.88 -4.56
C LEU A 232 4.46 -2.77 -4.33
N VAL A 233 3.69 -2.51 -5.38
CA VAL A 233 2.23 -2.34 -5.32
C VAL A 233 1.59 -3.37 -6.23
N ASN A 234 0.89 -4.34 -5.67
CA ASN A 234 0.21 -5.39 -6.43
C ASN A 234 -1.14 -5.66 -5.79
N HIS A 235 -2.19 -5.94 -6.56
CA HIS A 235 -3.48 -6.25 -5.94
C HIS A 235 -3.41 -7.53 -5.09
N TYR A 236 -2.81 -8.58 -5.63
CA TYR A 236 -2.60 -9.84 -4.94
C TYR A 236 -1.41 -9.77 -3.98
N PRO A 237 -1.44 -10.43 -2.81
CA PRO A 237 -0.26 -10.59 -1.98
C PRO A 237 0.88 -11.29 -2.76
N LEU A 238 2.11 -10.80 -2.61
CA LEU A 238 3.29 -11.37 -3.28
C LEU A 238 3.83 -12.65 -2.62
N VAL A 239 3.35 -12.97 -1.42
CA VAL A 239 3.69 -14.15 -0.62
C VAL A 239 2.40 -14.85 -0.17
N ARG A 240 2.47 -16.13 0.21
CA ARG A 240 1.26 -16.96 0.44
C ARG A 240 0.66 -16.78 1.83
N GLU A 241 1.49 -16.52 2.83
CA GLU A 241 1.17 -16.47 4.26
C GLU A 241 -0.02 -15.54 4.61
N PRO A 242 -0.24 -14.40 3.92
CA PRO A 242 -1.45 -13.62 4.09
C PRO A 242 -2.75 -14.41 3.93
N THR A 243 -2.76 -15.48 3.13
CA THR A 243 -3.93 -16.31 2.87
C THR A 243 -4.23 -17.32 3.99
N ASP A 244 -3.30 -17.58 4.91
CA ASP A 244 -3.45 -18.62 5.95
C ASP A 244 -4.56 -18.32 6.97
N VAL A 245 -5.03 -17.06 7.04
CA VAL A 245 -6.12 -16.64 7.91
C VAL A 245 -7.49 -16.60 7.20
N LEU A 246 -7.55 -16.98 5.93
CA LEU A 246 -8.81 -17.03 5.19
C LEU A 246 -9.77 -18.00 5.88
N ARG A 247 -11.04 -17.57 6.00
CA ARG A 247 -12.12 -18.43 6.55
C ARG A 247 -12.27 -19.72 5.74
N TYR A 248 -12.07 -19.62 4.43
CA TYR A 248 -12.16 -20.73 3.49
C TYR A 248 -10.81 -20.88 2.77
N PRO A 249 -9.91 -21.76 3.23
CA PRO A 249 -8.55 -21.88 2.69
C PRO A 249 -8.49 -22.24 1.20
N GLN A 250 -9.54 -22.88 0.67
CA GLN A 250 -9.65 -23.21 -0.75
C GLN A 250 -9.62 -21.97 -1.65
N PHE A 251 -9.98 -20.80 -1.13
CA PHE A 251 -9.96 -19.54 -1.88
C PHE A 251 -8.53 -19.06 -2.19
N ALA A 252 -7.53 -19.51 -1.41
CA ALA A 252 -6.14 -19.07 -1.55
C ALA A 252 -5.58 -19.28 -2.97
N GLN A 253 -6.08 -20.29 -3.72
CA GLN A 253 -5.61 -20.57 -5.09
C GLN A 253 -5.85 -19.40 -6.07
N TRP A 254 -6.80 -18.50 -5.80
CA TRP A 254 -7.02 -17.30 -6.63
C TRP A 254 -6.29 -16.05 -6.11
N CYS A 255 -5.44 -16.18 -5.08
CA CYS A 255 -4.88 -15.04 -4.37
C CYS A 255 -3.42 -14.71 -4.72
N GLY A 256 -2.82 -15.33 -5.73
CA GLY A 256 -1.47 -14.99 -6.17
C GLY A 256 -0.70 -16.15 -6.79
N THR A 257 0.63 -16.01 -6.83
CA THR A 257 1.56 -16.99 -7.40
C THR A 257 2.78 -17.16 -6.51
N THR A 258 3.32 -18.37 -6.43
CA THR A 258 4.58 -18.65 -5.72
C THR A 258 5.81 -18.08 -6.43
N LEU A 259 5.70 -17.64 -7.68
CA LEU A 259 6.80 -17.09 -8.47
C LEU A 259 7.31 -15.73 -7.95
N THR A 260 6.54 -15.06 -7.08
CA THR A 260 6.88 -13.76 -6.50
C THR A 260 7.37 -13.84 -5.04
N ALA A 261 7.53 -15.05 -4.51
CA ALA A 261 7.71 -15.28 -3.07
C ALA A 261 8.95 -14.61 -2.46
N ASP A 262 9.96 -14.25 -3.25
CA ASP A 262 11.19 -13.58 -2.79
C ASP A 262 11.29 -12.12 -3.27
N TRP A 263 10.27 -11.59 -3.96
CA TRP A 263 10.36 -10.29 -4.64
C TRP A 263 10.57 -9.12 -3.67
N HIS A 264 10.00 -9.19 -2.46
CA HIS A 264 10.21 -8.18 -1.43
C HIS A 264 11.68 -8.09 -1.00
N LEU A 265 12.42 -9.18 -1.04
CA LEU A 265 13.86 -9.20 -0.77
C LEU A 265 14.68 -8.86 -2.01
N ARG A 266 14.44 -9.60 -3.11
CA ARG A 266 15.18 -9.48 -4.37
C ARG A 266 15.17 -8.04 -4.90
N TYR A 267 14.03 -7.36 -4.78
CA TYR A 267 13.86 -5.98 -5.24
C TYR A 267 13.89 -4.94 -4.13
N ARG A 268 14.47 -5.28 -2.97
CA ARG A 268 14.78 -4.34 -1.87
C ARG A 268 13.56 -3.51 -1.46
N ALA A 269 12.44 -4.18 -1.25
CA ALA A 269 11.19 -3.50 -0.92
C ALA A 269 11.29 -2.87 0.48
N ALA A 270 11.07 -1.57 0.56
CA ALA A 270 10.81 -0.86 1.81
C ALA A 270 9.41 -1.21 2.36
N ALA A 271 8.45 -1.44 1.46
CA ALA A 271 7.12 -1.92 1.77
C ALA A 271 6.49 -2.62 0.56
N VAL A 272 5.57 -3.55 0.84
CA VAL A 272 4.66 -4.15 -0.14
C VAL A 272 3.24 -3.72 0.20
N VAL A 273 2.52 -3.21 -0.79
CA VAL A 273 1.13 -2.76 -0.68
C VAL A 273 0.26 -3.68 -1.53
N TYR A 274 -0.80 -4.21 -0.92
CA TYR A 274 -1.74 -5.10 -1.60
C TYR A 274 -3.17 -5.01 -1.05
N GLY A 275 -4.11 -5.68 -1.72
CA GLY A 275 -5.53 -5.72 -1.39
C GLY A 275 -6.09 -7.14 -1.46
N HIS A 276 -7.22 -7.31 -2.17
CA HIS A 276 -7.84 -8.58 -2.57
C HIS A 276 -8.46 -9.41 -1.45
N LEU A 277 -7.80 -9.50 -0.29
CA LEU A 277 -8.22 -10.40 0.78
C LEU A 277 -9.37 -9.83 1.62
N HIS A 278 -9.57 -8.51 1.57
CA HIS A 278 -10.51 -7.78 2.43
C HIS A 278 -10.18 -7.97 3.93
N ILE A 279 -8.88 -8.04 4.25
CA ILE A 279 -8.38 -8.23 5.62
C ILE A 279 -7.34 -7.14 5.93
N PRO A 280 -7.78 -5.88 6.20
CA PRO A 280 -6.87 -4.76 6.39
C PRO A 280 -5.95 -4.95 7.60
N ARG A 281 -4.64 -5.07 7.34
CA ARG A 281 -3.63 -5.28 8.39
C ARG A 281 -2.24 -4.92 7.90
N THR A 282 -1.33 -4.87 8.85
CA THR A 282 0.11 -4.81 8.59
C THR A 282 0.73 -6.09 9.11
N THR A 283 1.48 -6.79 8.26
CA THR A 283 2.31 -7.93 8.61
C THR A 283 3.77 -7.65 8.24
N TYR A 284 4.67 -8.52 8.68
CA TYR A 284 6.08 -8.45 8.33
C TYR A 284 6.56 -9.81 7.87
N HIS A 285 7.21 -9.84 6.71
CA HIS A 285 7.80 -11.03 6.09
C HIS A 285 9.26 -10.71 5.82
N ASP A 286 10.17 -11.48 6.42
CA ASP A 286 11.62 -11.25 6.32
C ASP A 286 12.05 -9.82 6.70
N GLY A 287 11.35 -9.23 7.68
CA GLY A 287 11.57 -7.84 8.11
C GLY A 287 10.95 -6.76 7.22
N VAL A 288 10.45 -7.12 6.03
CA VAL A 288 9.76 -6.19 5.11
C VAL A 288 8.29 -6.04 5.51
N ARG A 289 7.79 -4.80 5.49
CA ARG A 289 6.39 -4.49 5.80
C ARG A 289 5.47 -4.85 4.64
N PHE A 290 4.38 -5.54 4.95
CA PHE A 290 3.28 -5.81 4.03
C PHE A 290 2.02 -5.13 4.57
N ASP A 291 1.41 -4.25 3.79
CA ASP A 291 0.18 -3.55 4.11
C ASP A 291 -0.95 -4.03 3.20
N GLU A 292 -1.94 -4.67 3.80
CA GLU A 292 -3.23 -4.89 3.17
C GLU A 292 -4.08 -3.64 3.40
N VAL A 293 -4.47 -2.98 2.31
CA VAL A 293 -5.07 -1.63 2.32
C VAL A 293 -6.52 -1.59 1.80
N SER A 294 -7.21 -2.71 1.89
CA SER A 294 -8.58 -2.85 1.37
C SER A 294 -9.60 -2.01 2.15
N ILE A 295 -10.56 -1.43 1.43
CA ILE A 295 -11.82 -0.95 2.00
C ILE A 295 -12.83 -2.09 2.09
N GLY A 296 -12.87 -2.93 1.05
CA GLY A 296 -13.78 -4.07 0.90
C GLY A 296 -15.24 -3.66 0.71
N TYR A 297 -16.14 -4.63 0.85
CA TYR A 297 -17.57 -4.40 0.69
C TYR A 297 -18.19 -3.73 1.92
N PRO A 298 -19.24 -2.90 1.76
CA PRO A 298 -19.91 -2.25 2.89
C PRO A 298 -20.28 -3.19 4.03
N ARG A 299 -20.78 -4.39 3.69
CA ARG A 299 -21.25 -5.39 4.67
C ARG A 299 -20.13 -5.91 5.57
N GLU A 300 -18.90 -5.97 5.09
CA GLU A 300 -17.76 -6.54 5.82
C GLU A 300 -17.28 -5.60 6.93
N ARG A 301 -17.32 -4.30 6.66
CA ARG A 301 -16.92 -3.27 7.63
C ARG A 301 -18.04 -2.79 8.54
N ARG A 302 -19.29 -3.24 8.38
CA ARG A 302 -20.43 -2.86 9.27
C ARG A 302 -20.16 -3.03 10.76
N ARG A 303 -19.38 -4.04 11.16
CA ARG A 303 -19.08 -4.32 12.57
C ARG A 303 -17.80 -3.66 13.06
N ARG A 304 -16.77 -3.57 12.22
CA ARG A 304 -15.41 -3.20 12.62
C ARG A 304 -14.98 -1.82 12.12
N GLY A 305 -15.78 -1.18 11.28
CA GLY A 305 -15.42 0.05 10.58
C GLY A 305 -14.15 -0.13 9.75
N LEU A 306 -13.42 0.96 9.57
CA LEU A 306 -12.08 0.99 8.98
C LEU A 306 -11.08 1.34 10.09
N PRO A 307 -10.62 0.36 10.90
CA PRO A 307 -9.85 0.63 12.11
C PRO A 307 -8.49 1.28 11.85
N ARG A 308 -8.01 1.26 10.61
CA ARG A 308 -6.76 1.87 10.16
C ARG A 308 -6.97 3.13 9.31
N GLY A 309 -8.20 3.63 9.25
CA GLY A 309 -8.61 4.71 8.35
C GLY A 309 -8.81 4.25 6.91
N VAL A 310 -9.20 5.17 6.04
CA VAL A 310 -9.43 4.92 4.61
C VAL A 310 -8.12 4.92 3.81
N LEU A 311 -7.12 5.69 4.25
CA LEU A 311 -5.84 5.84 3.59
C LEU A 311 -4.71 5.36 4.49
N ARG A 312 -3.86 4.48 3.95
CA ARG A 312 -2.67 3.97 4.65
C ARG A 312 -1.43 4.74 4.26
N ASP A 313 -0.71 5.31 5.22
CA ASP A 313 0.62 5.89 4.98
C ASP A 313 1.65 4.77 4.79
N VAL A 314 2.15 4.60 3.56
CA VAL A 314 2.99 3.47 3.13
C VAL A 314 4.38 3.52 3.71
N LEU A 315 4.94 4.72 3.93
CA LEU A 315 6.32 4.93 4.37
C LEU A 315 6.42 5.42 5.82
N ARG A 316 5.31 5.35 6.56
CA ARG A 316 5.28 5.61 8.01
C ARG A 316 6.37 4.84 8.77
N PRO A 317 6.88 5.38 9.89
CA PRO A 317 7.77 4.64 10.78
C PRO A 317 7.14 3.32 11.26
N ARG A 318 7.98 2.33 11.60
CA ARG A 318 7.50 1.11 12.25
C ARG A 318 6.90 1.50 13.62
N GLU A 319 5.71 0.99 13.91
CA GLU A 319 5.12 1.10 15.25
C GLU A 319 5.88 0.11 16.16
N ASP A 320 6.54 0.61 17.20
CA ASP A 320 7.25 -0.22 18.18
C ASP A 320 6.26 -1.14 18.91
N GLY A 321 6.50 -2.46 18.90
CA GLY A 321 5.70 -3.43 19.67
C GLY A 321 4.75 -4.35 18.88
N ALA A 322 4.83 -4.36 17.55
CA ALA A 322 4.14 -5.35 16.70
C ALA A 322 4.95 -6.64 16.52
#